data_AF-A0A0D6JRI2-F1
#
_entry.id   AF-A0A0D6JRI2-F1
#
_cell.length_a   1.000
_cell.length_b   1.000
_cell.length_c   1.000
_cell.angle_alpha   90.00
_cell.angle_beta   90.00
_cell.angle_gamma   90.00
#
_symmetry.space_group_name_H-M   'P 1'
#
loop_
_entity.id
_entity.type
_entity.pdbx_description
1 polymer ?
#
loop_
_entity_poly.entity_id
_entity_poly.type
_entity_poly.pdbx_seq_one_letter_code
_entity_poly.pdbx_strand_id
1 'polypeptide(L)'
;MPAAQFLSLLPLVLAVLLVLPVVLSPVSRAADLLVSRVALSVFGFYVANENPRRRGQRNQLRAAHVSVTHRVYASRTLLMAGVFGVAGSVFGVYLAAAALDTLAVQSETIREVLPAPLGFLGGLTSIRALSLHDLFLALLLSSATLGTLLALGVYWGRWYVLTERARTRSSEIEATLPRTVAFVFALSRSGMPFPKVLETLARNEAIYGEAAREVGIVVRDMDAFGTDVLTALQSMATRTPSPSLEEFAENLASVLGSGRNLSSFLQEQYERFQAEAEAQQQQYLDLLSTFAEVYVTVLVAGPLFFITVLVVIGLVLADTLTLIRVVGYVGIPLASFGFVVYIDSITESLRGATVADDGADTASDSVRRIGTSADGGGPPATSEATRGARTASDSPPSTASARFATGSSARSTPSDASRSPRSRSPSRWGWSGSRSGPRSPRTRRYSASPTRRTNTSSRPQSARSSSSRRSTSFGSVESAPSSGACPTSSTASPASTRPA
;
A
#
# COMPACT_ATOMS: atom_id res chain seq x y z
N MET A 1 -51.49 25.80 -9.92
CA MET A 1 -50.11 26.24 -9.60
C MET A 1 -48.96 25.28 -9.98
N PRO A 2 -49.12 24.07 -10.55
CA PRO A 2 -47.98 23.13 -10.65
C PRO A 2 -46.87 23.57 -11.62
N ALA A 3 -47.19 24.29 -12.70
CA ALA A 3 -46.20 24.69 -13.71
C ALA A 3 -45.03 25.52 -13.15
N ALA A 4 -45.28 26.36 -12.15
CA ALA A 4 -44.23 27.15 -11.49
C ALA A 4 -43.27 26.28 -10.66
N GLN A 5 -43.79 25.22 -10.03
CA GLN A 5 -42.98 24.25 -9.26
C GLN A 5 -42.13 23.37 -10.18
N PHE A 6 -42.64 22.98 -11.36
CA PHE A 6 -41.83 22.29 -12.36
C PHE A 6 -40.70 23.18 -12.92
N LEU A 7 -40.98 24.47 -13.16
CA LEU A 7 -39.96 25.44 -13.58
C LEU A 7 -38.88 25.66 -12.51
N SER A 8 -39.26 25.75 -11.22
CA SER A 8 -38.29 25.92 -10.14
C SER A 8 -37.43 24.66 -9.90
N LEU A 9 -37.89 23.46 -10.23
CA LEU A 9 -37.14 22.20 -10.10
C LEU A 9 -36.23 21.87 -11.30
N LEU A 10 -36.40 22.53 -12.45
CA LEU A 10 -35.67 22.23 -13.69
C LEU A 10 -34.12 22.30 -13.53
N PRO A 11 -33.52 23.31 -12.86
CA PRO A 11 -32.08 23.31 -12.60
C PRO A 11 -31.60 22.12 -11.77
N LEU A 12 -32.37 21.67 -10.76
CA LEU A 12 -32.04 20.48 -9.96
C LEU A 12 -32.06 19.21 -10.80
N VAL A 13 -33.08 19.03 -11.64
CA VAL A 13 -33.17 17.89 -12.57
C VAL A 13 -31.99 17.89 -13.55
N LEU A 14 -31.61 19.07 -14.07
CA LEU A 14 -30.45 19.20 -14.95
C LEU A 14 -29.13 18.87 -14.23
N ALA A 15 -28.95 19.31 -12.98
CA ALA A 15 -27.78 18.97 -12.17
C ALA A 15 -27.69 17.46 -11.89
N VAL A 16 -28.81 16.80 -11.56
CA VAL A 16 -28.86 15.34 -11.39
C VAL A 16 -28.51 14.63 -12.70
N LEU A 17 -29.05 15.06 -13.84
CA LEU A 17 -28.76 14.50 -15.16
C LEU A 17 -27.28 14.68 -15.55
N LEU A 18 -26.64 15.78 -15.14
CA LEU A 18 -25.23 16.08 -15.37
C LEU A 18 -24.30 15.18 -14.50
N VAL A 19 -24.71 14.85 -13.28
CA VAL A 19 -24.01 13.90 -12.38
C VAL A 19 -24.24 12.44 -12.78
N LEU A 20 -25.39 12.10 -13.36
CA LEU A 20 -25.79 10.75 -13.77
C LEU A 20 -24.69 9.96 -14.53
N PRO A 21 -24.08 10.44 -15.63
CA PRO A 21 -23.02 9.69 -16.34
C PRO A 21 -21.74 9.51 -15.52
N VAL A 22 -21.45 10.40 -14.57
CA VAL A 22 -20.31 10.25 -13.66
C VAL A 22 -20.57 9.14 -12.65
N VAL A 23 -21.79 9.04 -12.11
CA VAL A 23 -22.17 7.99 -11.13
C VAL A 23 -22.37 6.62 -11.78
N LEU A 24 -22.87 6.55 -13.02
CA LEU A 24 -22.95 5.29 -13.80
C LEU A 24 -21.62 4.85 -14.44
N SER A 25 -20.56 5.65 -14.30
CA SER A 25 -19.24 5.36 -14.89
C SER A 25 -18.57 4.05 -14.44
N PRO A 26 -18.69 3.52 -13.21
CA PRO A 26 -18.08 2.24 -12.84
C PRO A 26 -18.93 1.03 -13.26
N VAL A 27 -20.22 1.21 -13.53
CA VAL A 27 -21.16 0.13 -13.90
C VAL A 27 -21.27 -0.02 -15.42
N SER A 28 -21.18 1.08 -16.18
CA SER A 28 -21.45 1.07 -17.63
C SER A 28 -20.25 1.56 -18.46
N ARG A 29 -19.75 0.67 -19.34
CA ARG A 29 -18.65 0.97 -20.27
C ARG A 29 -18.94 2.17 -21.17
N ALA A 30 -20.20 2.38 -21.53
CA ALA A 30 -20.62 3.53 -22.34
C ALA A 30 -20.40 4.87 -21.60
N ALA A 31 -20.82 4.97 -20.34
CA ALA A 31 -20.59 6.17 -19.54
C ALA A 31 -19.09 6.37 -19.24
N ASP A 32 -18.34 5.30 -18.95
CA ASP A 32 -16.89 5.36 -18.76
C ASP A 32 -16.15 5.98 -19.96
N LEU A 33 -16.51 5.54 -21.18
CA LEU A 33 -15.95 6.07 -22.43
C LEU A 33 -16.38 7.51 -22.70
N LEU A 34 -17.64 7.88 -22.45
CA LEU A 34 -18.13 9.26 -22.60
C LEU A 34 -17.42 10.21 -21.62
N VAL A 35 -17.41 9.86 -20.33
CA VAL A 35 -16.73 10.62 -19.27
C VAL A 35 -15.23 10.77 -19.58
N SER A 36 -14.57 9.69 -20.00
CA SER A 36 -13.14 9.73 -20.33
C SER A 36 -12.83 10.55 -21.59
N ARG A 37 -13.71 10.53 -22.61
CA ARG A 37 -13.58 11.35 -23.82
C ARG A 37 -13.74 12.85 -23.51
N VAL A 38 -14.80 13.24 -22.80
CA VAL A 38 -15.05 14.64 -22.42
C VAL A 38 -13.98 15.16 -21.46
N ALA A 39 -13.52 14.33 -20.52
CA ALA A 39 -12.42 14.68 -19.61
C ALA A 39 -11.13 15.00 -20.38
N LEU A 40 -10.78 14.18 -21.37
CA LEU A 40 -9.58 14.40 -22.17
C LEU A 40 -9.70 15.58 -23.13
N SER A 41 -10.88 15.90 -23.67
CA SER A 41 -11.06 17.08 -24.51
C SER A 41 -11.04 18.39 -23.73
N VAL A 42 -11.58 18.42 -22.50
CA VAL A 42 -11.65 19.64 -21.67
C VAL A 42 -10.36 19.85 -20.85
N PHE A 43 -9.93 18.84 -20.09
CA PHE A 43 -8.81 18.98 -19.14
C PHE A 43 -7.49 18.39 -19.63
N GLY A 44 -7.50 17.62 -20.73
CA GLY A 44 -6.32 16.91 -21.23
C GLY A 44 -5.18 17.81 -21.69
N PHE A 45 -5.41 19.11 -21.95
CA PHE A 45 -4.34 20.10 -22.17
C PHE A 45 -3.77 20.64 -20.85
N TYR A 46 -4.64 21.07 -19.92
CA TYR A 46 -4.24 21.55 -18.59
C TYR A 46 -3.39 20.54 -17.81
N VAL A 47 -3.74 19.25 -17.89
CA VAL A 47 -3.01 18.14 -17.25
C VAL A 47 -1.72 17.75 -18.01
N ALA A 48 -1.57 18.14 -19.27
CA ALA A 48 -0.36 17.88 -20.05
C ALA A 48 0.78 18.87 -19.72
N ASN A 49 0.45 20.12 -19.38
CA ASN A 49 1.45 21.13 -19.01
C ASN A 49 2.11 20.81 -17.66
N GLU A 50 3.34 21.31 -17.49
CA GLU A 50 4.34 20.72 -16.60
C GLU A 50 4.15 21.07 -15.10
N ASN A 51 3.20 20.40 -14.45
CA ASN A 51 2.90 20.59 -13.04
C ASN A 51 3.90 19.81 -12.14
N PRO A 52 4.61 20.43 -11.19
CA PRO A 52 5.67 19.76 -10.40
C PRO A 52 5.19 18.54 -9.61
N ARG A 53 3.90 18.49 -9.23
CA ARG A 53 3.28 17.35 -8.53
C ARG A 53 3.13 16.08 -9.40
N ARG A 54 3.36 16.17 -10.72
CA ARG A 54 3.21 15.10 -11.72
C ARG A 54 4.10 13.88 -11.46
N ARG A 55 5.26 14.04 -10.81
CA ARG A 55 6.14 12.90 -10.47
C ARG A 55 5.51 12.02 -9.38
N GLY A 56 5.16 12.59 -8.23
CA GLY A 56 4.50 11.87 -7.13
C GLY A 56 3.19 11.20 -7.55
N GLN A 57 2.31 11.90 -8.27
CA GLN A 57 1.05 11.33 -8.77
C GLN A 57 1.25 10.18 -9.77
N ARG A 58 2.35 10.15 -10.54
CA ARG A 58 2.68 9.01 -11.42
C ARG A 58 3.19 7.82 -10.63
N ASN A 59 3.93 8.04 -9.54
CA ASN A 59 4.38 6.97 -8.65
C ASN A 59 3.20 6.37 -7.87
N GLN A 60 2.29 7.18 -7.34
CA GLN A 60 1.05 6.70 -6.69
C GLN A 60 0.20 5.81 -7.61
N LEU A 61 0.07 6.15 -8.89
CA LEU A 61 -0.65 5.32 -9.87
C LEU A 61 0.05 3.98 -10.18
N ARG A 62 1.38 3.95 -10.15
CA ARG A 62 2.18 2.71 -10.30
C ARG A 62 2.05 1.81 -9.07
N ALA A 63 2.29 2.39 -7.90
CA ALA A 63 2.18 1.76 -6.58
C ALA A 63 0.81 1.06 -6.37
N ALA A 64 -0.28 1.72 -6.75
CA ALA A 64 -1.63 1.18 -6.69
C ALA A 64 -2.04 0.31 -7.91
N HIS A 65 -1.09 -0.10 -8.76
CA HIS A 65 -1.27 -0.92 -9.97
C HIS A 65 -2.38 -0.41 -10.93
N VAL A 66 -2.56 0.91 -11.05
CA VAL A 66 -3.64 1.50 -11.86
C VAL A 66 -3.22 1.59 -13.33
N SER A 67 -3.86 0.78 -14.17
CA SER A 67 -3.58 0.62 -15.61
C SER A 67 -3.87 1.86 -16.48
N VAL A 68 -4.53 2.90 -15.95
CA VAL A 68 -4.78 4.15 -16.70
C VAL A 68 -3.67 5.19 -16.51
N THR A 69 -3.25 5.81 -17.61
CA THR A 69 -2.20 6.84 -17.58
C THR A 69 -2.61 8.03 -16.72
N HIS A 70 -1.65 8.64 -16.00
CA HIS A 70 -1.84 9.86 -15.20
C HIS A 70 -2.66 10.95 -15.89
N ARG A 71 -2.44 11.21 -17.19
CA ARG A 71 -3.21 12.18 -17.97
C ARG A 71 -4.71 11.85 -17.99
N VAL A 72 -5.07 10.58 -18.17
CA VAL A 72 -6.47 10.11 -18.18
C VAL A 72 -7.06 10.22 -16.78
N TYR A 73 -6.36 9.68 -15.78
CA TYR A 73 -6.85 9.66 -14.40
C TYR A 73 -7.08 11.07 -13.84
N ALA A 74 -6.10 11.97 -13.97
CA ALA A 74 -6.19 13.33 -13.45
C ALA A 74 -7.21 14.18 -14.23
N SER A 75 -7.29 14.07 -15.56
CA SER A 75 -8.32 14.78 -16.35
C SER A 75 -9.73 14.34 -15.95
N ARG A 76 -9.92 13.04 -15.71
CA ARG A 76 -11.20 12.47 -15.26
C ARG A 76 -11.54 12.87 -13.82
N THR A 77 -10.57 12.91 -12.92
CA THR A 77 -10.75 13.45 -11.56
C THR A 77 -11.13 14.94 -11.58
N LEU A 78 -10.52 15.76 -12.46
CA LEU A 78 -10.90 17.18 -12.62
C LEU A 78 -12.30 17.36 -13.21
N LEU A 79 -12.68 16.57 -14.23
CA LEU A 79 -14.05 16.59 -14.75
C LEU A 79 -15.06 16.20 -13.66
N MET A 80 -14.81 15.12 -12.91
CA MET A 80 -15.70 14.70 -11.84
C MET A 80 -15.84 15.77 -10.75
N ALA A 81 -14.73 16.39 -10.33
CA ALA A 81 -14.75 17.49 -9.38
C ALA A 81 -15.53 18.71 -9.92
N GLY A 82 -15.38 19.06 -11.20
CA GLY A 82 -16.16 20.13 -11.84
C GLY A 82 -17.66 19.82 -11.92
N VAL A 83 -18.02 18.59 -12.31
CA VAL A 83 -19.41 18.10 -12.38
C VAL A 83 -20.09 18.16 -11.01
N PHE A 84 -19.45 17.60 -9.97
CA PHE A 84 -19.96 17.66 -8.60
C PHE A 84 -19.91 19.07 -8.00
N GLY A 85 -18.99 19.93 -8.45
CA GLY A 85 -18.96 21.33 -8.07
C GLY A 85 -20.16 22.11 -8.60
N VAL A 86 -20.45 22.02 -9.89
CA VAL A 86 -21.62 22.65 -10.51
C VAL A 86 -22.92 22.12 -9.89
N ALA A 87 -23.03 20.80 -9.72
CA ALA A 87 -24.21 20.19 -9.09
C ALA A 87 -24.35 20.57 -7.60
N GLY A 88 -23.25 20.66 -6.87
CA GLY A 88 -23.22 21.12 -5.48
C GLY A 88 -23.58 22.59 -5.33
N SER A 89 -23.17 23.45 -6.27
CA SER A 89 -23.59 24.84 -6.31
C SER A 89 -25.10 24.98 -6.58
N VAL A 90 -25.63 24.23 -7.54
CA VAL A 90 -27.08 24.18 -7.78
C VAL A 90 -27.81 23.69 -6.53
N PHE A 91 -27.39 22.58 -5.92
CA PHE A 91 -27.99 22.04 -4.70
C PHE A 91 -27.88 23.01 -3.51
N GLY A 92 -26.80 23.78 -3.41
CA GLY A 92 -26.61 24.80 -2.38
C GLY A 92 -27.65 25.93 -2.46
N VAL A 93 -28.00 26.38 -3.68
CA VAL A 93 -29.09 27.35 -3.86
C VAL A 93 -30.42 26.79 -3.35
N TYR A 94 -30.75 25.54 -3.65
CA TYR A 94 -31.98 24.90 -3.15
C TYR A 94 -31.96 24.68 -1.64
N LEU A 95 -30.83 24.23 -1.08
CA LEU A 95 -30.67 23.99 0.35
C LEU A 95 -30.80 25.29 1.15
N ALA A 96 -30.20 26.39 0.67
CA ALA A 96 -30.36 27.71 1.27
C ALA A 96 -31.78 28.26 1.11
N ALA A 97 -32.43 28.08 -0.06
CA ALA A 97 -33.81 28.49 -0.26
C ALA A 97 -34.77 27.75 0.70
N ALA A 98 -34.63 26.44 0.83
CA ALA A 98 -35.42 25.63 1.76
C ALA A 98 -35.11 25.95 3.24
N ALA A 99 -33.86 26.26 3.58
CA ALA A 99 -33.50 26.71 4.92
C ALA A 99 -34.15 28.07 5.25
N LEU A 100 -34.07 29.04 4.33
CA LEU A 100 -34.70 30.35 4.51
C LEU A 100 -36.24 30.24 4.65
N ASP A 101 -36.89 29.38 3.85
CA ASP A 101 -38.32 29.13 3.91
C ASP A 101 -38.74 28.47 5.24
N THR A 102 -38.03 27.43 5.67
CA THR A 102 -38.30 26.76 6.97
C THR A 102 -38.05 27.66 8.18
N LEU A 103 -37.01 28.50 8.16
CA LEU A 103 -36.77 29.48 9.22
C LEU A 103 -37.79 30.63 9.20
N ALA A 104 -38.30 31.02 8.03
CA ALA A 104 -39.39 32.00 7.93
C ALA A 104 -40.68 31.47 8.54
N VAL A 105 -41.09 30.24 8.22
CA VAL A 105 -42.28 29.58 8.80
C VAL A 105 -42.17 29.46 10.32
N GLN A 106 -41.02 29.00 10.83
CA GLN A 106 -40.79 28.95 12.29
C GLN A 106 -40.91 30.33 12.95
N SER A 107 -40.43 31.39 12.28
CA SER A 107 -40.50 32.76 12.81
C SER A 107 -41.93 33.30 12.89
N GLU A 108 -42.85 32.83 12.04
CA GLU A 108 -44.27 33.19 12.12
C GLU A 108 -44.95 32.46 13.29
N THR A 109 -44.77 31.14 13.41
CA THR A 109 -45.32 30.36 14.55
C THR A 109 -44.79 30.84 15.90
N ILE A 110 -43.51 31.20 16.00
CA ILE A 110 -42.92 31.75 17.22
C ILE A 110 -43.55 33.11 17.58
N ARG A 111 -43.84 33.97 16.59
CA ARG A 111 -44.50 35.27 16.84
C ARG A 111 -45.98 35.14 17.23
N GLU A 112 -46.66 34.08 16.83
CA GLU A 112 -48.05 33.80 17.20
C GLU A 112 -48.19 33.27 18.65
N VAL A 113 -47.17 32.59 19.17
CA VAL A 113 -47.14 32.02 20.53
C VAL A 113 -46.52 32.95 21.58
N LEU A 114 -45.67 33.91 21.19
CA LEU A 114 -45.02 34.83 22.15
C LEU A 114 -45.98 35.92 22.68
N PRO A 115 -46.15 36.05 24.01
CA PRO A 115 -46.89 37.16 24.61
C PRO A 115 -46.29 38.52 24.23
N ALA A 116 -47.14 39.54 24.04
CA ALA A 116 -46.76 40.90 23.66
C ALA A 116 -45.49 41.49 24.33
N PRO A 117 -45.26 41.39 25.66
CA PRO A 117 -44.04 41.94 26.28
C PRO A 117 -42.73 41.26 25.84
N LEU A 118 -42.78 40.07 25.22
CA LEU A 118 -41.61 39.37 24.68
C LEU A 118 -41.42 39.59 23.17
N GLY A 119 -42.31 40.33 22.52
CA GLY A 119 -42.26 40.59 21.07
C GLY A 119 -40.95 41.24 20.58
N PHE A 120 -40.19 41.90 21.45
CA PHE A 120 -38.88 42.47 21.11
C PHE A 120 -37.86 41.38 20.72
N LEU A 121 -37.94 40.18 21.30
CA LEU A 121 -37.11 39.03 20.92
C LEU A 121 -37.45 38.54 19.50
N GLY A 122 -38.72 38.62 19.12
CA GLY A 122 -39.19 38.38 17.75
C GLY A 122 -38.71 39.43 16.73
N GLY A 123 -38.14 40.55 17.18
CA GLY A 123 -37.43 41.52 16.34
C GLY A 123 -36.01 41.08 16.00
N LEU A 124 -35.33 40.37 16.91
CA LEU A 124 -33.99 39.82 16.69
C LEU A 124 -34.00 38.66 15.67
N THR A 125 -35.13 37.95 15.54
CA THR A 125 -35.36 36.90 14.54
C THR A 125 -35.95 37.43 13.22
N SER A 126 -35.80 38.73 12.90
CA SER A 126 -36.44 39.35 11.73
C SER A 126 -35.77 39.03 10.38
N ILE A 127 -35.63 37.74 10.07
CA ILE A 127 -35.18 37.18 8.78
C ILE A 127 -36.03 37.71 7.61
N ARG A 128 -37.29 38.09 7.87
CA ARG A 128 -38.20 38.75 6.90
C ARG A 128 -37.72 40.12 6.40
N ALA A 129 -36.65 40.68 6.98
CA ALA A 129 -36.02 41.92 6.55
C ALA A 129 -34.68 41.73 5.80
N LEU A 130 -34.33 40.49 5.39
CA LEU A 130 -33.24 40.25 4.45
C LEU A 130 -33.44 41.11 3.19
N SER A 131 -32.50 42.01 2.89
CA SER A 131 -32.55 42.77 1.66
C SER A 131 -32.23 41.86 0.46
N LEU A 132 -32.50 42.34 -0.76
CA LEU A 132 -32.10 41.64 -1.98
C LEU A 132 -30.59 41.34 -2.02
N HIS A 133 -29.76 42.17 -1.37
CA HIS A 133 -28.32 41.95 -1.24
C HIS A 133 -28.02 40.81 -0.27
N ASP A 134 -28.69 40.74 0.88
CA ASP A 134 -28.45 39.71 1.89
C ASP A 134 -28.91 38.33 1.41
N LEU A 135 -30.06 38.27 0.74
CA LEU A 135 -30.56 37.06 0.09
C LEU A 135 -29.63 36.61 -1.04
N PHE A 136 -29.17 37.54 -1.89
CA PHE A 136 -28.18 37.23 -2.93
C PHE A 136 -26.87 36.69 -2.34
N LEU A 137 -26.35 37.34 -1.29
CA LEU A 137 -25.14 36.90 -0.59
C LEU A 137 -25.32 35.53 0.06
N ALA A 138 -26.46 35.25 0.71
CA ALA A 138 -26.74 33.96 1.33
C ALA A 138 -26.81 32.81 0.31
N LEU A 139 -27.52 33.00 -0.81
CA LEU A 139 -27.59 32.02 -1.90
C LEU A 139 -26.22 31.84 -2.57
N LEU A 140 -25.46 32.92 -2.79
CA LEU A 140 -24.12 32.88 -3.38
C LEU A 140 -23.14 32.15 -2.45
N LEU A 141 -23.15 32.42 -1.14
CA LEU A 141 -22.28 31.74 -0.18
C LEU A 141 -22.61 30.25 -0.09
N SER A 142 -23.89 29.88 0.00
CA SER A 142 -24.28 28.46 0.08
C SER A 142 -23.93 27.69 -1.21
N SER A 143 -24.18 28.31 -2.37
CA SER A 143 -23.79 27.79 -3.68
C SER A 143 -22.27 27.64 -3.83
N ALA A 144 -21.50 28.66 -3.44
CA ALA A 144 -20.04 28.64 -3.52
C ALA A 144 -19.43 27.64 -2.53
N THR A 145 -19.91 27.59 -1.28
CA THR A 145 -19.39 26.69 -0.24
C THR A 145 -19.71 25.23 -0.56
N LEU A 146 -20.97 24.88 -0.86
CA LEU A 146 -21.33 23.48 -1.12
C LEU A 146 -20.73 22.97 -2.44
N GLY A 147 -20.72 23.80 -3.50
CA GLY A 147 -20.05 23.46 -4.75
C GLY A 147 -18.54 23.26 -4.56
N THR A 148 -17.85 24.17 -3.86
CA THR A 148 -16.41 24.03 -3.58
C THR A 148 -16.13 22.82 -2.70
N LEU A 149 -16.96 22.55 -1.69
CA LEU A 149 -16.80 21.41 -0.79
C LEU A 149 -16.98 20.07 -1.52
N LEU A 150 -17.99 19.93 -2.38
CA LEU A 150 -18.16 18.71 -3.18
C LEU A 150 -17.05 18.56 -4.24
N ALA A 151 -16.62 19.65 -4.90
CA ALA A 151 -15.52 19.60 -5.86
C ALA A 151 -14.19 19.17 -5.22
N LEU A 152 -13.84 19.78 -4.08
CA LEU A 152 -12.64 19.43 -3.31
C LEU A 152 -12.74 18.02 -2.70
N GLY A 153 -13.90 17.63 -2.16
CA GLY A 153 -14.14 16.30 -1.61
C GLY A 153 -13.99 15.19 -2.65
N VAL A 154 -14.57 15.37 -3.85
CA VAL A 154 -14.43 14.41 -4.96
C VAL A 154 -13.00 14.37 -5.51
N TYR A 155 -12.31 15.51 -5.60
CA TYR A 155 -10.91 15.55 -5.99
C TYR A 155 -10.03 14.82 -4.97
N TRP A 156 -10.12 15.19 -3.70
CA TRP A 156 -9.28 14.67 -2.61
C TRP A 156 -9.57 13.19 -2.35
N GLY A 157 -10.84 12.80 -2.24
CA GLY A 157 -11.26 11.41 -2.05
C GLY A 157 -10.77 10.47 -3.14
N ARG A 158 -10.78 10.90 -4.42
CA ARG A 158 -10.24 10.08 -5.52
C ARG A 158 -8.73 9.84 -5.38
N TRP A 159 -7.95 10.84 -4.98
CA TRP A 159 -6.52 10.65 -4.69
C TRP A 159 -6.26 9.88 -3.39
N TYR A 160 -7.07 10.07 -2.36
CA TYR A 160 -6.97 9.35 -1.09
C TYR A 160 -7.19 7.84 -1.26
N VAL A 161 -8.23 7.43 -2.00
CA VAL A 161 -8.49 6.02 -2.35
C VAL A 161 -7.35 5.40 -3.18
N LEU A 162 -6.57 6.19 -3.90
CA LEU A 162 -5.37 5.72 -4.61
C LEU A 162 -4.21 5.48 -3.63
N THR A 163 -3.99 6.40 -2.70
CA THR A 163 -2.98 6.26 -1.62
C THR A 163 -3.28 5.06 -0.73
N GLU A 164 -4.54 4.86 -0.34
CA GLU A 164 -4.91 3.74 0.54
C GLU A 164 -4.69 2.39 -0.16
N ARG A 165 -5.07 2.25 -1.44
CA ARG A 165 -4.76 1.02 -2.22
C ARG A 165 -3.27 0.77 -2.38
N ALA A 166 -2.46 1.82 -2.58
CA ALA A 166 -1.01 1.68 -2.58
C ALA A 166 -0.48 1.20 -1.22
N ARG A 167 -1.08 1.67 -0.12
CA ARG A 167 -0.72 1.25 1.24
C ARG A 167 -1.13 -0.20 1.55
N THR A 168 -2.33 -0.62 1.14
CA THR A 168 -2.77 -2.03 1.26
C THR A 168 -1.81 -2.95 0.50
N ARG A 169 -1.52 -2.65 -0.78
CA ARG A 169 -0.55 -3.43 -1.57
C ARG A 169 0.86 -3.42 -0.98
N SER A 170 1.29 -2.28 -0.41
CA SER A 170 2.56 -2.21 0.33
C SER A 170 2.58 -3.25 1.45
N SER A 171 1.57 -3.25 2.33
CA SER A 171 1.46 -4.21 3.43
C SER A 171 1.36 -5.68 2.96
N GLU A 172 0.64 -5.94 1.87
CA GLU A 172 0.52 -7.29 1.27
C GLU A 172 1.87 -7.78 0.71
N ILE A 173 2.68 -6.89 0.14
CA ILE A 173 4.03 -7.22 -0.34
C ILE A 173 4.98 -7.44 0.85
N GLU A 174 5.02 -6.52 1.81
CA GLU A 174 5.87 -6.63 3.02
C GLU A 174 5.62 -7.97 3.75
N ALA A 175 4.36 -8.31 4.00
CA ALA A 175 3.98 -9.57 4.67
C ALA A 175 4.30 -10.85 3.85
N THR A 176 4.51 -10.73 2.54
CA THR A 176 4.80 -11.88 1.65
C THR A 176 6.26 -11.95 1.18
N LEU A 177 7.06 -10.92 1.46
CA LEU A 177 8.45 -10.81 1.05
C LEU A 177 9.38 -11.82 1.75
N PRO A 178 9.35 -12.06 3.09
CA PRO A 178 10.22 -13.03 3.74
C PRO A 178 10.13 -14.44 3.13
N ARG A 179 8.89 -14.95 2.98
CA ARG A 179 8.59 -16.26 2.37
C ARG A 179 9.05 -16.32 0.91
N THR A 180 8.90 -15.20 0.18
CA THR A 180 9.34 -15.06 -1.21
C THR A 180 10.88 -15.12 -1.32
N VAL A 181 11.60 -14.41 -0.46
CA VAL A 181 13.08 -14.42 -0.43
C VAL A 181 13.61 -15.79 -0.03
N ALA A 182 12.98 -16.47 0.95
CA ALA A 182 13.32 -17.85 1.33
C ALA A 182 13.21 -18.83 0.13
N PHE A 183 12.15 -18.70 -0.68
CA PHE A 183 11.97 -19.53 -1.89
C PHE A 183 13.02 -19.22 -2.98
N VAL A 184 13.30 -17.94 -3.22
CA VAL A 184 14.33 -17.50 -4.18
C VAL A 184 15.72 -17.97 -3.74
N PHE A 185 16.03 -17.93 -2.44
CA PHE A 185 17.24 -18.50 -1.86
C PHE A 185 17.32 -20.01 -2.09
N ALA A 186 16.27 -20.77 -1.74
CA ALA A 186 16.26 -22.23 -1.87
C ALA A 186 16.51 -22.69 -3.31
N LEU A 187 15.82 -22.10 -4.30
CA LEU A 187 16.02 -22.44 -5.71
C LEU A 187 17.37 -21.95 -6.26
N SER A 188 17.86 -20.77 -5.85
CA SER A 188 19.18 -20.28 -6.29
C SER A 188 20.31 -21.15 -5.73
N ARG A 189 20.18 -21.60 -4.48
CA ARG A 189 21.10 -22.54 -3.83
C ARG A 189 21.11 -23.91 -4.50
N SER A 190 20.02 -24.35 -5.13
CA SER A 190 19.98 -25.58 -5.92
C SER A 190 20.67 -25.47 -7.30
N GLY A 191 21.29 -24.32 -7.61
CA GLY A 191 21.93 -24.07 -8.90
C GLY A 191 20.96 -23.78 -10.05
N MET A 192 19.68 -23.51 -9.76
CA MET A 192 18.71 -23.14 -10.79
C MET A 192 19.10 -21.79 -11.42
N PRO A 193 19.11 -21.67 -12.77
CA PRO A 193 19.39 -20.39 -13.43
C PRO A 193 18.40 -19.31 -12.98
N PHE A 194 18.91 -18.16 -12.55
CA PHE A 194 18.10 -17.13 -11.87
C PHE A 194 16.83 -16.67 -12.62
N PRO A 195 16.81 -16.50 -13.97
CA PRO A 195 15.57 -16.26 -14.70
C PRO A 195 14.48 -17.31 -14.46
N LYS A 196 14.88 -18.59 -14.34
CA LYS A 196 13.98 -19.72 -14.07
C LYS A 196 13.50 -19.74 -12.62
N VAL A 197 14.29 -19.20 -11.68
CA VAL A 197 13.86 -18.97 -10.30
C VAL A 197 12.71 -17.96 -10.27
N LEU A 198 12.86 -16.81 -10.95
CA LEU A 198 11.82 -15.79 -11.03
C LEU A 198 10.54 -16.32 -11.72
N GLU A 199 10.69 -17.03 -12.85
CA GLU A 199 9.55 -17.66 -13.56
C GLU A 199 8.84 -18.72 -12.68
N THR A 200 9.57 -19.41 -11.81
CA THR A 200 8.99 -20.43 -10.92
C THR A 200 8.29 -19.79 -9.73
N LEU A 201 8.81 -18.70 -9.19
CA LEU A 201 8.13 -17.88 -8.17
C LEU A 201 6.83 -17.28 -8.73
N ALA A 202 6.89 -16.60 -9.88
CA ALA A 202 5.75 -15.96 -10.52
C ALA A 202 4.60 -16.93 -10.85
N ARG A 203 4.92 -18.18 -11.23
CA ARG A 203 3.91 -19.23 -11.47
C ARG A 203 3.25 -19.77 -10.20
N ASN A 204 3.80 -19.48 -9.01
CA ASN A 204 3.28 -19.89 -7.71
C ASN A 204 2.73 -18.70 -6.88
N GLU A 205 2.24 -17.66 -7.54
CA GLU A 205 1.62 -16.46 -6.93
C GLU A 205 0.61 -16.81 -5.83
N ALA A 206 -0.18 -17.89 -5.99
CA ALA A 206 -1.17 -18.32 -5.00
C ALA A 206 -0.57 -18.81 -3.64
N ILE A 207 0.73 -19.09 -3.57
CA ILE A 207 1.46 -19.52 -2.37
C ILE A 207 2.33 -18.38 -1.80
N TYR A 208 2.87 -17.54 -2.69
CA TYR A 208 3.86 -16.51 -2.36
C TYR A 208 3.34 -15.05 -2.47
N GLY A 209 2.05 -14.86 -2.78
CA GLY A 209 1.33 -13.61 -2.60
C GLY A 209 1.77 -12.44 -3.49
N GLU A 210 1.58 -11.22 -2.98
CA GLU A 210 1.73 -9.99 -3.77
C GLU A 210 3.20 -9.71 -4.15
N ALA A 211 4.17 -10.12 -3.31
CA ALA A 211 5.59 -10.08 -3.66
C ALA A 211 5.90 -10.95 -4.88
N ALA A 212 5.29 -12.14 -5.00
CA ALA A 212 5.42 -12.98 -6.19
C ALA A 212 4.67 -12.40 -7.41
N ARG A 213 3.56 -11.68 -7.20
CA ARG A 213 2.84 -10.96 -8.26
C ARG A 213 3.69 -9.82 -8.86
N GLU A 214 4.40 -9.05 -8.04
CA GLU A 214 5.37 -8.04 -8.50
C GLU A 214 6.52 -8.67 -9.29
N VAL A 215 7.07 -9.82 -8.83
CA VAL A 215 8.05 -10.59 -9.64
C VAL A 215 7.44 -11.11 -10.94
N GLY A 216 6.14 -11.43 -10.98
CA GLY A 216 5.40 -11.73 -12.20
C GLY A 216 5.38 -10.58 -13.23
N ILE A 217 5.56 -9.33 -12.79
CA ILE A 217 5.79 -8.18 -13.69
C ILE A 217 7.21 -8.23 -14.27
N VAL A 218 8.22 -8.53 -13.46
CA VAL A 218 9.63 -8.67 -13.90
C VAL A 218 9.76 -9.78 -14.95
N VAL A 219 9.17 -10.95 -14.70
CA VAL A 219 9.14 -12.07 -15.64
C VAL A 219 8.41 -11.69 -16.93
N ARG A 220 7.28 -10.97 -16.85
CA ARG A 220 6.58 -10.46 -18.03
C ARG A 220 7.40 -9.43 -18.82
N ASP A 221 8.08 -8.50 -18.14
CA ASP A 221 8.92 -7.50 -18.80
C ASP A 221 10.12 -8.17 -19.50
N MET A 222 10.64 -9.28 -18.96
CA MET A 222 11.65 -10.14 -19.61
C MET A 222 11.07 -10.89 -20.83
N ASP A 223 10.03 -11.71 -20.63
CA ASP A 223 9.50 -12.64 -21.65
C ASP A 223 8.80 -11.92 -22.82
N ALA A 224 8.05 -10.85 -22.55
CA ALA A 224 7.23 -10.18 -23.55
C ALA A 224 7.94 -9.03 -24.30
N PHE A 225 8.97 -8.43 -23.68
CA PHE A 225 9.70 -7.29 -24.26
C PHE A 225 11.20 -7.53 -24.45
N GLY A 226 11.73 -8.68 -24.03
CA GLY A 226 13.16 -8.99 -24.10
C GLY A 226 14.01 -8.15 -23.14
N THR A 227 13.42 -7.62 -22.06
CA THR A 227 14.13 -6.80 -21.08
C THR A 227 15.14 -7.66 -20.32
N ASP A 228 16.35 -7.15 -20.12
CA ASP A 228 17.35 -7.81 -19.27
C ASP A 228 16.90 -7.83 -17.80
N VAL A 229 17.29 -8.87 -17.06
CA VAL A 229 16.90 -9.08 -15.65
C VAL A 229 17.31 -7.91 -14.76
N LEU A 230 18.50 -7.33 -14.99
CA LEU A 230 19.02 -6.19 -14.24
C LEU A 230 18.12 -4.96 -14.42
N THR A 231 17.79 -4.63 -15.67
CA THR A 231 16.91 -3.53 -16.06
C THR A 231 15.47 -3.73 -15.56
N ALA A 232 14.98 -4.98 -15.60
CA ALA A 232 13.64 -5.33 -15.13
C ALA A 232 13.51 -5.21 -13.60
N LEU A 233 14.50 -5.67 -12.84
CA LEU A 233 14.56 -5.50 -11.37
C LEU A 233 14.67 -4.03 -10.95
N GLN A 234 15.52 -3.23 -11.63
CA GLN A 234 15.59 -1.77 -11.40
C GLN A 234 14.26 -1.07 -11.74
N SER A 235 13.53 -1.58 -12.73
CA SER A 235 12.17 -1.15 -13.01
C SER A 235 11.16 -1.55 -11.93
N MET A 236 11.34 -2.68 -11.24
CA MET A 236 10.49 -3.07 -10.11
C MET A 236 10.75 -2.17 -8.90
N ALA A 237 12.02 -1.97 -8.52
CA ALA A 237 12.43 -1.08 -7.43
C ALA A 237 11.81 0.32 -7.58
N THR A 238 11.96 0.94 -8.75
CA THR A 238 11.44 2.29 -9.02
C THR A 238 9.91 2.39 -9.22
N ARG A 239 9.15 1.31 -8.94
CA ARG A 239 7.69 1.21 -9.12
C ARG A 239 6.93 0.62 -7.93
N THR A 240 7.56 -0.23 -7.11
CA THR A 240 6.93 -0.91 -5.96
C THR A 240 6.39 0.09 -4.91
N PRO A 241 5.30 -0.24 -4.20
CA PRO A 241 4.86 0.50 -3.02
C PRO A 241 5.56 0.08 -1.71
N SER A 242 6.36 -1.00 -1.73
CA SER A 242 7.01 -1.61 -0.57
C SER A 242 8.49 -1.20 -0.49
N PRO A 243 8.94 -0.52 0.58
CA PRO A 243 10.35 -0.16 0.77
C PRO A 243 11.28 -1.37 0.88
N SER A 244 10.83 -2.49 1.47
CA SER A 244 11.69 -3.67 1.60
C SER A 244 11.87 -4.39 0.26
N LEU A 245 10.84 -4.39 -0.60
CA LEU A 245 10.97 -4.88 -1.98
C LEU A 245 11.80 -3.92 -2.85
N GLU A 246 11.79 -2.61 -2.57
CA GLU A 246 12.68 -1.63 -3.21
C GLU A 246 14.14 -1.92 -2.83
N GLU A 247 14.46 -1.99 -1.53
CA GLU A 247 15.80 -2.32 -1.02
C GLU A 247 16.28 -3.69 -1.56
N PHE A 248 15.43 -4.72 -1.49
CA PHE A 248 15.76 -6.06 -1.99
C PHE A 248 16.04 -6.05 -3.50
N ALA A 249 15.21 -5.38 -4.30
CA ALA A 249 15.35 -5.35 -5.75
C ALA A 249 16.59 -4.55 -6.21
N GLU A 250 16.91 -3.42 -5.57
CA GLU A 250 18.13 -2.66 -5.86
C GLU A 250 19.39 -3.44 -5.48
N ASN A 251 19.42 -4.08 -4.31
CA ASN A 251 20.55 -4.88 -3.87
C ASN A 251 20.74 -6.14 -4.72
N LEU A 252 19.66 -6.84 -5.07
CA LEU A 252 19.65 -8.00 -5.97
C LEU A 252 20.16 -7.62 -7.37
N ALA A 253 19.67 -6.50 -7.94
CA ALA A 253 20.17 -5.94 -9.18
C ALA A 253 21.68 -5.64 -9.08
N SER A 254 22.12 -4.98 -8.00
CA SER A 254 23.52 -4.68 -7.74
C SER A 254 24.40 -5.93 -7.64
N VAL A 255 23.93 -7.00 -7.01
CA VAL A 255 24.64 -8.28 -6.88
C VAL A 255 24.77 -8.98 -8.23
N LEU A 256 23.68 -9.08 -9.01
CA LEU A 256 23.67 -9.67 -10.36
C LEU A 256 24.60 -8.91 -11.32
N GLY A 257 24.49 -7.57 -11.36
CA GLY A 257 25.30 -6.73 -12.24
C GLY A 257 26.79 -6.66 -11.88
N SER A 258 27.16 -7.00 -10.65
CA SER A 258 28.56 -7.07 -10.20
C SER A 258 29.15 -8.50 -10.20
N GLY A 259 28.35 -9.52 -10.52
CA GLY A 259 28.78 -10.92 -10.47
C GLY A 259 29.13 -11.41 -9.06
N ARG A 260 28.62 -10.74 -8.01
CA ARG A 260 28.80 -11.17 -6.62
C ARG A 260 28.03 -12.47 -6.35
N ASN A 261 28.40 -13.19 -5.30
CA ASN A 261 27.77 -14.46 -4.95
C ASN A 261 26.30 -14.27 -4.54
N LEU A 262 25.40 -14.50 -5.50
CA LEU A 262 23.95 -14.40 -5.34
C LEU A 262 23.44 -15.26 -4.19
N SER A 263 23.96 -16.47 -4.00
CA SER A 263 23.53 -17.38 -2.94
C SER A 263 23.94 -16.89 -1.54
N SER A 264 25.06 -16.17 -1.42
CA SER A 264 25.47 -15.50 -0.16
C SER A 264 24.49 -14.37 0.16
N PHE A 265 24.27 -13.46 -0.79
CA PHE A 265 23.32 -12.36 -0.63
C PHE A 265 21.91 -12.84 -0.26
N LEU A 266 21.40 -13.86 -0.96
CA LEU A 266 20.07 -14.41 -0.67
C LEU A 266 20.01 -15.12 0.70
N GLN A 267 21.12 -15.70 1.18
CA GLN A 267 21.22 -16.21 2.55
C GLN A 267 21.20 -15.07 3.57
N GLU A 268 22.01 -14.02 3.36
CA GLU A 268 22.09 -12.83 4.23
C GLU A 268 20.72 -12.12 4.34
N GLN A 269 19.97 -12.02 3.25
CA GLN A 269 18.60 -11.47 3.25
C GLN A 269 17.61 -12.42 3.95
N TYR A 270 17.69 -13.72 3.73
CA TYR A 270 16.84 -14.70 4.43
C TYR A 270 17.06 -14.67 5.94
N GLU A 271 18.31 -14.68 6.40
CA GLU A 271 18.68 -14.60 7.82
C GLU A 271 18.23 -13.26 8.44
N ARG A 272 18.34 -12.14 7.71
CA ARG A 272 17.78 -10.84 8.14
C ARG A 272 16.26 -10.90 8.33
N PHE A 273 15.51 -11.38 7.34
CA PHE A 273 14.04 -11.44 7.44
C PHE A 273 13.56 -12.40 8.54
N GLN A 274 14.27 -13.50 8.79
CA GLN A 274 13.99 -14.38 9.94
C GLN A 274 14.21 -13.65 11.27
N ALA A 275 15.34 -12.96 11.44
CA ALA A 275 15.63 -12.21 12.66
C ALA A 275 14.65 -11.04 12.89
N GLU A 276 14.20 -10.37 11.81
CA GLU A 276 13.18 -9.33 11.87
C GLU A 276 11.79 -9.89 12.27
N ALA A 277 11.45 -11.11 11.84
CA ALA A 277 10.22 -11.80 12.25
C ALA A 277 10.27 -12.29 13.72
N GLU A 278 11.39 -12.87 14.15
CA GLU A 278 11.61 -13.28 15.55
C GLU A 278 11.53 -12.07 16.50
N ALA A 279 12.12 -10.93 16.13
CA ALA A 279 12.05 -9.70 16.91
C ALA A 279 10.61 -9.15 17.02
N GLN A 280 9.82 -9.19 15.93
CA GLN A 280 8.40 -8.81 15.95
C GLN A 280 7.58 -9.73 16.86
N GLN A 281 7.84 -11.04 16.83
CA GLN A 281 7.16 -12.01 17.70
C GLN A 281 7.50 -11.76 19.19
N GLN A 282 8.77 -11.49 19.52
CA GLN A 282 9.20 -11.12 20.87
C GLN A 282 8.51 -9.83 21.34
N GLN A 283 8.51 -8.77 20.52
CA GLN A 283 7.82 -7.52 20.84
C GLN A 283 6.31 -7.70 21.08
N TYR A 284 5.65 -8.59 20.32
CA TYR A 284 4.25 -8.92 20.54
C TYR A 284 4.02 -9.65 21.88
N LEU A 285 4.89 -10.58 22.26
CA LEU A 285 4.83 -11.28 23.55
C LEU A 285 5.09 -10.31 24.72
N ASP A 286 6.03 -9.39 24.60
CA ASP A 286 6.30 -8.36 25.61
C ASP A 286 5.10 -7.42 25.83
N LEU A 287 4.39 -7.06 24.75
CA LEU A 287 3.15 -6.29 24.85
C LEU A 287 2.02 -7.08 25.52
N LEU A 288 1.84 -8.36 25.18
CA LEU A 288 0.88 -9.23 25.87
C LEU A 288 1.21 -9.40 27.36
N SER A 289 2.49 -9.53 27.70
CA SER A 289 2.98 -9.60 29.09
C SER A 289 2.65 -8.29 29.85
N THR A 290 2.95 -7.14 29.23
CA THR A 290 2.64 -5.80 29.77
C THR A 290 1.14 -5.63 30.00
N PHE A 291 0.29 -6.08 29.07
CA PHE A 291 -1.16 -6.04 29.24
C PHE A 291 -1.64 -6.99 30.34
N ALA A 292 -1.06 -8.19 30.49
CA ALA A 292 -1.40 -9.10 31.58
C ALA A 292 -1.05 -8.51 32.97
N GLU A 293 0.10 -7.84 33.10
CA GLU A 293 0.48 -7.13 34.33
C GLU A 293 -0.51 -6.00 34.65
N VAL A 294 -0.83 -5.15 33.68
CA VAL A 294 -1.81 -4.05 33.84
C VAL A 294 -3.20 -4.59 34.20
N TYR A 295 -3.63 -5.71 33.61
CA TYR A 295 -4.90 -6.35 33.95
C TYR A 295 -4.95 -6.81 35.41
N VAL A 296 -3.93 -7.55 35.86
CA VAL A 296 -3.88 -8.09 37.22
C VAL A 296 -3.74 -6.97 38.27
N THR A 297 -2.91 -5.96 38.00
CA THR A 297 -2.70 -4.85 38.94
C THR A 297 -3.91 -3.90 38.98
N VAL A 298 -4.42 -3.45 37.83
CA VAL A 298 -5.44 -2.39 37.75
C VAL A 298 -6.86 -2.93 37.83
N LEU A 299 -7.18 -4.06 37.21
CA LEU A 299 -8.56 -4.59 37.14
C LEU A 299 -8.87 -5.74 38.11
N VAL A 300 -7.85 -6.45 38.63
CA VAL A 300 -8.05 -7.47 39.67
C VAL A 300 -7.71 -6.90 41.05
N ALA A 301 -6.46 -6.50 41.30
CA ALA A 301 -6.02 -6.06 42.62
C ALA A 301 -6.64 -4.72 43.03
N GLY A 302 -6.76 -3.74 42.11
CA GLY A 302 -7.38 -2.44 42.37
C GLY A 302 -8.82 -2.54 42.89
N PRO A 303 -9.79 -3.12 42.14
CA PRO A 303 -11.15 -3.32 42.60
C PRO A 303 -11.26 -4.20 43.84
N LEU A 304 -10.42 -5.23 43.99
CA LEU A 304 -10.42 -6.06 45.20
C LEU A 304 -10.03 -5.24 46.44
N PHE A 305 -8.97 -4.43 46.37
CA PHE A 305 -8.57 -3.52 47.45
C PHE A 305 -9.63 -2.45 47.72
N PHE A 306 -10.26 -1.89 46.68
CA PHE A 306 -11.35 -0.94 46.85
C PHE A 306 -12.56 -1.57 47.56
N ILE A 307 -12.94 -2.79 47.16
CA ILE A 307 -14.03 -3.54 47.78
C ILE A 307 -13.71 -3.90 49.24
N THR A 308 -12.49 -4.34 49.58
CA THR A 308 -12.16 -4.65 50.98
C THR A 308 -12.17 -3.40 51.87
N VAL A 309 -11.67 -2.25 51.39
CA VAL A 309 -11.79 -0.96 52.10
C VAL A 309 -13.26 -0.56 52.28
N LEU A 310 -14.09 -0.68 51.24
CA LEU A 310 -15.52 -0.42 51.31
C LEU A 310 -16.23 -1.37 52.30
N VAL A 311 -15.86 -2.65 52.38
CA VAL A 311 -16.42 -3.59 53.36
C VAL A 311 -16.02 -3.21 54.79
N VAL A 312 -14.77 -2.85 55.04
CA VAL A 312 -14.31 -2.42 56.38
C VAL A 312 -15.04 -1.14 56.84
N ILE A 313 -15.19 -0.15 55.96
CA ILE A 313 -16.00 1.05 56.23
C ILE A 313 -17.48 0.69 56.41
N GLY A 314 -17.97 -0.27 55.61
CA GLY A 314 -19.34 -0.81 55.64
C GLY A 314 -19.76 -1.41 56.97
N LEU A 315 -18.81 -1.98 57.72
CA LEU A 315 -19.04 -2.63 59.01
C LEU A 315 -19.00 -1.66 60.20
N VAL A 316 -18.48 -0.44 60.04
CA VAL A 316 -18.13 0.44 61.18
C VAL A 316 -18.68 1.86 61.05
N LEU A 317 -18.84 2.41 59.85
CA LEU A 317 -19.21 3.83 59.63
C LEU A 317 -20.58 4.03 58.96
N ALA A 318 -20.84 3.39 57.82
CA ALA A 318 -22.01 3.67 56.97
C ALA A 318 -22.28 2.53 55.97
N ASP A 319 -23.50 2.41 55.44
CA ASP A 319 -23.80 1.41 54.40
C ASP A 319 -23.06 1.68 53.08
N THR A 320 -22.09 0.83 52.75
CA THR A 320 -21.34 0.83 51.48
C THR A 320 -21.85 -0.20 50.47
N LEU A 321 -22.84 -1.03 50.83
CA LEU A 321 -23.26 -2.21 50.05
C LEU A 321 -23.78 -1.83 48.66
N THR A 322 -24.48 -0.70 48.55
CA THR A 322 -24.90 -0.14 47.25
C THR A 322 -23.70 0.23 46.37
N LEU A 323 -22.65 0.82 46.95
CA LEU A 323 -21.44 1.21 46.22
C LEU A 323 -20.62 -0.01 45.79
N ILE A 324 -20.52 -1.03 46.65
CA ILE A 324 -19.92 -2.34 46.31
C ILE A 324 -20.68 -3.00 45.16
N ARG A 325 -22.03 -2.99 45.17
CA ARG A 325 -22.85 -3.51 44.07
C ARG A 325 -22.60 -2.78 42.75
N VAL A 326 -22.50 -1.45 42.76
CA VAL A 326 -22.20 -0.67 41.54
C VAL A 326 -20.81 -1.00 41.01
N VAL A 327 -19.78 -1.07 41.85
CA VAL A 327 -18.43 -1.45 41.42
C VAL A 327 -18.38 -2.89 40.90
N GLY A 328 -19.00 -3.85 41.60
CA GLY A 328 -18.96 -5.27 41.23
C GLY A 328 -19.77 -5.62 39.97
N TYR A 329 -21.00 -5.10 39.84
CA TYR A 329 -21.90 -5.46 38.74
C TYR A 329 -21.87 -4.51 37.54
N VAL A 330 -21.34 -3.29 37.69
CA VAL A 330 -21.23 -2.31 36.58
C VAL A 330 -19.78 -1.91 36.35
N GLY A 331 -19.05 -1.52 37.40
CA GLY A 331 -17.67 -1.02 37.30
C GLY A 331 -16.70 -2.04 36.68
N ILE A 332 -16.60 -3.23 37.27
CA ILE A 332 -15.69 -4.28 36.78
C ILE A 332 -16.06 -4.74 35.36
N PRO A 333 -17.31 -5.12 35.02
CA PRO A 333 -17.65 -5.53 33.66
C PRO A 333 -17.41 -4.45 32.60
N LEU A 334 -17.70 -3.17 32.90
CA LEU A 334 -17.47 -2.05 31.99
C LEU A 334 -15.96 -1.79 31.80
N ALA A 335 -15.17 -1.88 32.87
CA ALA A 335 -13.71 -1.74 32.78
C ALA A 335 -13.06 -2.90 32.02
N SER A 336 -13.48 -4.14 32.26
CA SER A 336 -13.05 -5.32 31.50
C SER A 336 -13.42 -5.21 30.01
N PHE A 337 -14.64 -4.74 29.68
CA PHE A 337 -15.04 -4.50 28.29
C PHE A 337 -14.17 -3.42 27.62
N GLY A 338 -13.97 -2.28 28.28
CA GLY A 338 -13.10 -1.22 27.78
C GLY A 338 -11.65 -1.67 27.57
N PHE A 339 -11.15 -2.53 28.45
CA PHE A 339 -9.81 -3.12 28.34
C PHE A 339 -9.67 -4.12 27.18
N VAL A 340 -10.70 -4.94 26.92
CA VAL A 340 -10.72 -5.83 25.74
C VAL A 340 -10.72 -5.00 24.45
N VAL A 341 -11.56 -3.96 24.34
CA VAL A 341 -11.57 -3.05 23.18
C VAL A 341 -10.23 -2.33 23.00
N TYR A 342 -9.59 -1.93 24.10
CA TYR A 342 -8.26 -1.31 24.06
C TYR A 342 -7.19 -2.27 23.53
N ILE A 343 -7.11 -3.50 24.06
CA ILE A 343 -6.19 -4.53 23.55
C ILE A 343 -6.42 -4.80 22.08
N ASP A 344 -7.68 -4.98 21.64
CA ASP A 344 -8.00 -5.33 20.26
C ASP A 344 -7.53 -4.21 19.30
N SER A 345 -7.79 -2.94 19.64
CA SER A 345 -7.37 -1.77 18.85
C SER A 345 -5.86 -1.64 18.65
N ILE A 346 -5.05 -2.09 19.63
CA ILE A 346 -3.59 -2.11 19.52
C ILE A 346 -3.12 -3.39 18.81
N THR A 347 -3.76 -4.53 19.10
CA THR A 347 -3.42 -5.84 18.53
C THR A 347 -3.69 -5.93 17.03
N GLU A 348 -4.76 -5.28 16.54
CA GLU A 348 -5.04 -5.19 15.10
C GLU A 348 -3.89 -4.53 14.33
N SER A 349 -3.27 -3.49 14.90
CA SER A 349 -2.13 -2.79 14.29
C SER A 349 -0.86 -3.67 14.13
N LEU A 350 -0.77 -4.76 14.89
CA LEU A 350 0.34 -5.72 14.88
C LEU A 350 -0.01 -7.00 14.09
N ARG A 351 -1.27 -7.44 14.12
CA ARG A 351 -1.77 -8.58 13.33
C ARG A 351 -1.64 -8.40 11.83
N GLY A 352 -1.56 -7.16 11.34
CA GLY A 352 -1.25 -6.86 9.94
C GLY A 352 0.07 -7.47 9.43
N ALA A 353 1.01 -7.82 10.31
CA ALA A 353 2.26 -8.48 9.96
C ALA A 353 2.20 -10.02 10.05
N THR A 354 1.38 -10.59 10.94
CA THR A 354 1.47 -12.03 11.31
C THR A 354 0.64 -12.99 10.44
N VAL A 355 -0.14 -12.48 9.48
CA VAL A 355 -0.78 -13.32 8.42
C VAL A 355 0.27 -14.00 7.51
N ALA A 356 1.55 -13.66 7.68
CA ALA A 356 2.69 -14.30 7.02
C ALA A 356 2.93 -15.77 7.44
N ASP A 357 2.38 -16.27 8.56
CA ASP A 357 2.76 -17.57 9.13
C ASP A 357 2.00 -18.78 8.55
N ASP A 358 0.66 -18.73 8.46
CA ASP A 358 -0.22 -19.85 8.02
C ASP A 358 0.14 -20.48 6.64
N GLY A 359 0.91 -19.77 5.81
CA GLY A 359 1.38 -20.27 4.51
C GLY A 359 2.83 -20.79 4.48
N ALA A 360 3.57 -20.74 5.59
CA ALA A 360 4.94 -21.26 5.67
C ALA A 360 4.99 -22.79 5.53
N ASP A 361 4.05 -23.50 6.14
CA ASP A 361 3.84 -24.95 5.96
C ASP A 361 3.53 -25.29 4.49
N THR A 362 2.66 -24.49 3.86
CA THR A 362 2.27 -24.67 2.44
C THR A 362 3.47 -24.46 1.50
N ALA A 363 4.29 -23.44 1.76
CA ALA A 363 5.52 -23.23 1.01
C ALA A 363 6.49 -24.40 1.18
N SER A 364 6.64 -24.94 2.39
CA SER A 364 7.56 -26.05 2.69
C SER A 364 7.23 -27.33 1.93
N ASP A 365 5.96 -27.75 1.86
CA ASP A 365 5.60 -28.92 1.04
C ASP A 365 5.73 -28.66 -0.48
N SER A 366 5.48 -27.42 -0.94
CA SER A 366 5.67 -27.08 -2.35
C SER A 366 7.14 -27.19 -2.79
N VAL A 367 8.09 -26.74 -1.96
CA VAL A 367 9.54 -26.91 -2.21
C VAL A 367 9.92 -28.39 -2.25
N ARG A 368 9.40 -29.18 -1.30
CA ARG A 368 9.60 -30.64 -1.26
C ARG A 368 9.10 -31.32 -2.53
N ARG A 369 7.94 -30.89 -3.05
CA ARG A 369 7.31 -31.40 -4.28
C ARG A 369 8.11 -31.05 -5.55
N ILE A 370 8.71 -29.86 -5.61
CA ILE A 370 9.60 -29.44 -6.70
C ILE A 370 10.88 -30.28 -6.69
N GLY A 371 11.54 -30.47 -5.53
CA GLY A 371 12.74 -31.31 -5.41
C GLY A 371 12.51 -32.74 -5.91
N THR A 372 11.43 -33.38 -5.48
CA THR A 372 11.07 -34.74 -5.93
C THR A 372 10.74 -34.88 -7.41
N SER A 373 10.53 -33.76 -8.13
CA SER A 373 10.32 -33.77 -9.59
C SER A 373 11.61 -33.61 -10.40
N ALA A 374 12.74 -33.26 -9.77
CA ALA A 374 14.03 -33.08 -10.44
C ALA A 374 14.84 -34.39 -10.55
N ASP A 375 14.78 -35.26 -9.55
CA ASP A 375 15.57 -36.51 -9.47
C ASP A 375 14.97 -37.70 -10.27
N GLY A 376 14.07 -37.44 -11.23
CA GLY A 376 13.31 -38.44 -12.00
C GLY A 376 14.09 -39.25 -13.05
N GLY A 377 15.34 -39.61 -12.78
CA GLY A 377 16.25 -40.29 -13.71
C GLY A 377 16.12 -41.83 -13.74
N GLY A 378 15.02 -42.36 -14.28
CA GLY A 378 14.79 -43.81 -14.44
C GLY A 378 15.03 -44.33 -15.88
N PRO A 379 15.74 -45.46 -16.09
CA PRO A 379 15.92 -46.04 -17.43
C PRO A 379 14.65 -46.75 -17.93
N PRO A 380 14.50 -46.95 -19.26
CA PRO A 380 13.29 -47.53 -19.84
C PRO A 380 13.14 -49.02 -19.52
N ALA A 381 12.09 -49.37 -18.79
CA ALA A 381 11.70 -50.77 -18.57
C ALA A 381 11.07 -51.37 -19.84
N THR A 382 11.86 -52.10 -20.62
CA THR A 382 11.37 -52.91 -21.74
C THR A 382 10.54 -54.10 -21.25
N SER A 383 9.46 -54.41 -21.96
CA SER A 383 8.55 -55.51 -21.63
C SER A 383 9.13 -56.88 -21.95
N GLU A 384 9.11 -57.79 -20.99
CA GLU A 384 9.06 -59.24 -21.28
C GLU A 384 8.26 -59.96 -20.18
N ALA A 385 7.66 -61.10 -20.51
CA ALA A 385 6.61 -61.73 -19.70
C ALA A 385 6.94 -63.18 -19.32
N THR A 386 6.46 -63.66 -18.16
CA THR A 386 6.19 -65.10 -17.92
C THR A 386 5.24 -65.35 -16.73
N ARG A 387 4.13 -66.03 -17.04
CA ARG A 387 3.29 -66.97 -16.23
C ARG A 387 3.00 -66.71 -14.73
N GLY A 388 1.71 -66.47 -14.48
CA GLY A 388 0.87 -67.41 -13.72
C GLY A 388 0.55 -67.05 -12.24
N ALA A 389 -0.52 -67.60 -11.64
CA ALA A 389 -1.68 -68.33 -12.17
C ALA A 389 -2.75 -68.50 -11.04
N ARG A 390 -4.02 -68.80 -11.40
CA ARG A 390 -5.14 -69.22 -10.50
C ARG A 390 -5.74 -68.10 -9.62
N THR A 391 -7.02 -68.09 -9.21
CA THR A 391 -8.26 -68.83 -9.58
C THR A 391 -9.48 -68.14 -8.93
N ALA A 392 -10.65 -68.12 -9.60
CA ALA A 392 -12.02 -67.95 -9.03
C ALA A 392 -12.30 -66.65 -8.22
N SER A 393 -13.52 -66.10 -8.09
CA SER A 393 -14.88 -66.31 -8.66
C SER A 393 -15.58 -64.91 -8.62
N ASP A 394 -16.81 -64.63 -9.08
CA ASP A 394 -17.96 -65.47 -9.45
C ASP A 394 -18.86 -64.81 -10.54
N SER A 395 -20.08 -65.32 -10.69
CA SER A 395 -20.98 -65.30 -11.85
C SER A 395 -21.87 -64.04 -12.03
N PRO A 396 -22.60 -63.89 -13.18
CA PRO A 396 -23.26 -62.63 -13.62
C PRO A 396 -24.81 -62.82 -13.72
N PRO A 397 -25.60 -62.30 -14.71
CA PRO A 397 -25.55 -61.09 -15.56
C PRO A 397 -26.89 -60.28 -15.62
N SER A 398 -26.86 -59.11 -16.27
CA SER A 398 -27.96 -58.59 -17.12
C SER A 398 -27.32 -57.88 -18.34
N THR A 399 -27.66 -58.10 -19.61
CA THR A 399 -28.93 -58.04 -20.38
C THR A 399 -29.55 -56.64 -20.49
N ALA A 400 -29.96 -56.13 -21.66
CA ALA A 400 -29.64 -56.50 -23.06
C ALA A 400 -30.11 -55.41 -24.06
N SER A 401 -29.26 -55.01 -25.03
CA SER A 401 -29.63 -54.43 -26.35
C SER A 401 -28.34 -53.96 -27.07
N ALA A 402 -27.90 -54.38 -28.25
CA ALA A 402 -28.46 -55.14 -29.39
C ALA A 402 -29.28 -54.35 -30.44
N ARG A 403 -28.56 -53.73 -31.40
CA ARG A 403 -28.80 -53.68 -32.88
C ARG A 403 -27.51 -53.11 -33.53
N PHE A 404 -26.89 -53.75 -34.53
CA PHE A 404 -27.30 -53.93 -35.95
C PHE A 404 -27.50 -52.60 -36.71
N ALA A 405 -26.93 -52.38 -37.91
CA ALA A 405 -25.94 -53.16 -38.69
C ALA A 405 -25.40 -52.37 -39.92
N THR A 406 -24.39 -52.94 -40.60
CA THR A 406 -23.96 -52.70 -42.02
C THR A 406 -23.48 -51.30 -42.43
N GLY A 407 -22.59 -51.13 -43.42
CA GLY A 407 -21.85 -52.11 -44.26
C GLY A 407 -21.27 -51.45 -45.54
N SER A 408 -20.47 -52.19 -46.34
CA SER A 408 -19.77 -51.75 -47.59
C SER A 408 -18.63 -50.73 -47.37
N SER A 409 -17.38 -50.83 -47.90
CA SER A 409 -16.81 -51.22 -49.22
C SER A 409 -16.92 -50.11 -50.30
N ALA A 410 -15.92 -49.82 -51.17
CA ALA A 410 -14.49 -50.20 -51.24
C ALA A 410 -13.73 -49.42 -52.37
N ARG A 411 -12.39 -49.63 -52.46
CA ARG A 411 -11.54 -49.69 -53.70
C ARG A 411 -10.82 -48.42 -54.25
N SER A 412 -9.57 -48.64 -54.70
CA SER A 412 -8.70 -47.86 -55.65
C SER A 412 -8.29 -46.41 -55.29
N THR A 413 -7.02 -45.94 -55.26
CA THR A 413 -5.73 -46.16 -56.00
C THR A 413 -5.64 -45.54 -57.41
N PRO A 414 -4.45 -45.12 -57.89
CA PRO A 414 -3.37 -44.33 -57.23
C PRO A 414 -2.76 -43.23 -58.17
N SER A 415 -1.76 -42.46 -57.73
CA SER A 415 -0.82 -41.78 -58.63
C SER A 415 0.56 -41.54 -58.01
N ASP A 416 1.62 -41.92 -58.74
CA ASP A 416 3.04 -41.73 -58.41
C ASP A 416 3.52 -40.28 -58.54
N ALA A 417 4.61 -39.92 -57.83
CA ALA A 417 5.76 -39.16 -58.38
C ALA A 417 6.92 -38.92 -57.38
N SER A 418 7.66 -39.97 -57.02
CA SER A 418 9.14 -40.03 -56.94
C SER A 418 10.03 -38.90 -56.32
N ARG A 419 11.07 -39.37 -55.60
CA ARG A 419 12.44 -38.78 -55.44
C ARG A 419 12.69 -37.64 -54.42
N SER A 420 13.08 -38.08 -53.22
CA SER A 420 14.18 -37.51 -52.42
C SER A 420 15.57 -37.99 -52.95
N PRO A 421 16.70 -37.76 -52.27
CA PRO A 421 17.26 -36.52 -51.70
C PRO A 421 18.72 -36.26 -52.17
N ARG A 422 19.35 -35.14 -51.78
CA ARG A 422 20.78 -35.16 -51.33
C ARG A 422 21.26 -33.92 -50.59
N SER A 423 22.26 -34.16 -49.75
CA SER A 423 22.99 -33.22 -48.89
C SER A 423 23.99 -32.34 -49.66
N ARG A 424 24.28 -31.15 -49.10
CA ARG A 424 25.64 -30.77 -48.65
C ARG A 424 25.70 -29.41 -47.96
N SER A 425 26.62 -29.30 -47.01
CA SER A 425 27.23 -28.08 -46.49
C SER A 425 28.75 -28.33 -46.41
N PRO A 426 29.60 -27.39 -45.95
CA PRO A 426 29.44 -25.94 -45.84
C PRO A 426 30.47 -25.18 -46.72
N SER A 427 30.38 -23.85 -46.82
CA SER A 427 31.52 -23.04 -47.28
C SER A 427 31.69 -21.75 -46.47
N ARG A 428 32.93 -21.51 -46.06
CA ARG A 428 33.38 -20.46 -45.14
C ARG A 428 34.01 -19.34 -45.95
N TRP A 429 33.45 -18.13 -45.88
CA TRP A 429 34.12 -16.92 -46.36
C TRP A 429 33.97 -15.78 -45.37
N GLY A 430 35.07 -15.08 -45.16
CA GLY A 430 35.09 -13.68 -44.77
C GLY A 430 36.28 -13.04 -45.49
N TRP A 431 36.34 -11.72 -45.57
CA TRP A 431 37.58 -10.96 -45.76
C TRP A 431 37.32 -9.47 -45.48
N SER A 432 38.25 -8.89 -44.72
CA SER A 432 38.81 -7.53 -44.84
C SER A 432 38.04 -6.46 -45.64
N GLY A 433 37.74 -5.34 -44.98
CA GLY A 433 37.25 -4.12 -45.65
C GLY A 433 38.37 -3.21 -46.17
N SER A 434 37.98 -2.08 -46.79
CA SER A 434 38.86 -0.97 -47.14
C SER A 434 38.17 0.37 -46.88
N ARG A 435 38.94 1.47 -46.79
CA ARG A 435 38.44 2.82 -46.53
C ARG A 435 38.43 3.66 -47.80
N SER A 436 37.34 4.39 -48.07
CA SER A 436 37.39 5.64 -48.82
C SER A 436 36.16 6.53 -48.59
N GLY A 437 36.40 7.70 -48.00
CA GLY A 437 35.67 8.92 -48.33
C GLY A 437 36.64 9.89 -49.03
N PRO A 438 36.38 11.21 -49.08
CA PRO A 438 35.19 11.92 -48.61
C PRO A 438 34.60 12.87 -49.67
N ARG A 439 33.46 13.53 -49.37
CA ARG A 439 33.19 14.91 -49.84
C ARG A 439 32.11 15.60 -49.02
N SER A 440 32.28 16.91 -48.82
CA SER A 440 31.30 17.84 -48.25
C SER A 440 31.50 19.24 -48.86
N PRO A 441 30.46 20.08 -48.87
CA PRO A 441 30.62 21.54 -48.87
C PRO A 441 30.52 22.13 -47.44
N ARG A 442 30.89 23.41 -47.30
CA ARG A 442 30.98 24.14 -46.01
C ARG A 442 30.18 25.45 -46.02
N THR A 443 29.64 25.81 -44.87
CA THR A 443 29.75 27.14 -44.20
C THR A 443 29.68 26.84 -42.69
N ARG A 444 30.61 27.15 -41.76
CA ARG A 444 31.52 28.31 -41.52
C ARG A 444 30.75 29.63 -41.36
N ARG A 445 30.94 30.40 -40.28
CA ARG A 445 32.21 30.74 -39.57
C ARG A 445 32.05 30.99 -38.04
N TYR A 446 33.10 30.65 -37.26
CA TYR A 446 33.81 31.41 -36.17
C TYR A 446 33.00 32.24 -35.10
N SER A 447 33.51 32.67 -33.93
CA SER A 447 34.75 32.51 -33.12
C SER A 447 34.54 33.24 -31.77
N ALA A 448 35.27 33.01 -30.65
CA ALA A 448 36.11 31.90 -30.17
C ALA A 448 36.46 32.17 -28.68
N SER A 449 36.97 31.18 -27.94
CA SER A 449 37.34 31.29 -26.52
C SER A 449 38.84 31.57 -26.27
N PRO A 450 39.20 32.48 -25.34
CA PRO A 450 40.57 32.54 -24.80
C PRO A 450 40.68 32.57 -23.26
N THR A 451 41.44 31.61 -22.73
CA THR A 451 42.43 31.72 -21.62
C THR A 451 42.17 32.58 -20.37
N ARG A 452 41.91 31.87 -19.25
CA ARG A 452 42.52 32.02 -17.91
C ARG A 452 43.71 33.00 -17.79
N ARG A 453 43.62 34.05 -16.95
CA ARG A 453 44.80 34.67 -16.28
C ARG A 453 44.49 35.34 -14.93
N THR A 454 45.57 35.53 -14.18
CA THR A 454 45.77 35.84 -12.76
C THR A 454 45.38 37.26 -12.26
N ASN A 455 44.64 37.30 -11.14
CA ASN A 455 44.98 37.93 -9.84
C ASN A 455 45.27 39.46 -9.73
N THR A 456 45.16 39.97 -8.48
CA THR A 456 45.41 41.34 -7.96
C THR A 456 44.41 42.43 -8.39
N SER A 457 44.02 43.40 -7.53
CA SER A 457 44.10 43.46 -6.06
C SER A 457 43.25 44.61 -5.48
N SER A 458 42.47 44.34 -4.43
CA SER A 458 42.09 45.36 -3.42
C SER A 458 41.69 44.70 -2.11
N ARG A 459 42.44 45.04 -1.05
CA ARG A 459 42.19 44.70 0.38
C ARG A 459 42.36 46.02 1.15
N PRO A 460 41.87 46.15 2.39
CA PRO A 460 42.71 45.69 3.51
C PRO A 460 41.94 44.97 4.62
N GLN A 461 42.71 44.32 5.51
CA GLN A 461 42.29 43.90 6.84
C GLN A 461 43.20 44.56 7.87
N SER A 462 42.65 44.94 9.02
CA SER A 462 43.38 45.35 10.22
C SER A 462 42.44 45.21 11.43
N ALA A 463 42.83 44.65 12.59
CA ALA A 463 44.07 43.95 12.91
C ALA A 463 43.86 42.97 14.09
N ARG A 464 44.93 42.27 14.49
CA ARG A 464 45.05 41.45 15.72
C ARG A 464 44.73 42.29 16.98
N SER A 465 44.32 41.71 18.10
CA SER A 465 45.29 41.19 19.10
C SER A 465 44.64 40.27 20.18
N SER A 466 45.44 39.85 21.16
CA SER A 466 45.10 38.80 22.15
C SER A 466 45.58 39.14 23.56
N SER A 467 44.66 39.13 24.54
CA SER A 467 44.90 39.16 26.00
C SER A 467 43.56 38.76 26.68
N SER A 468 43.42 37.84 27.64
CA SER A 468 44.15 37.45 28.87
C SER A 468 43.67 38.15 30.15
N ARG A 469 43.10 37.34 31.07
CA ARG A 469 43.02 37.53 32.54
C ARG A 469 42.59 38.90 33.13
N ARG A 470 41.40 38.93 33.74
CA ARG A 470 41.09 39.29 35.17
C ARG A 470 39.58 39.60 35.27
N SER A 471 38.76 38.91 36.06
CA SER A 471 38.70 38.78 37.54
C SER A 471 38.02 39.97 38.24
N THR A 472 36.74 39.77 38.60
CA THR A 472 36.08 40.48 39.72
C THR A 472 35.82 39.47 40.83
N SER A 473 36.61 39.57 41.90
CA SER A 473 36.48 38.79 43.13
C SER A 473 35.79 39.62 44.21
N PHE A 474 34.91 39.02 45.02
CA PHE A 474 34.74 39.23 46.47
C PHE A 474 33.54 38.40 46.96
N GLY A 475 33.59 37.63 48.05
CA GLY A 475 34.76 37.17 48.82
C GLY A 475 34.43 36.82 50.29
N SER A 476 35.06 35.76 50.81
CA SER A 476 35.18 35.43 52.26
C SER A 476 33.87 34.99 52.99
N VAL A 477 33.85 34.24 54.09
CA VAL A 477 34.80 33.39 54.88
C VAL A 477 33.91 32.44 55.74
N GLU A 478 34.26 31.21 56.14
CA GLU A 478 35.08 30.86 57.33
C GLU A 478 35.35 29.33 57.45
N SER A 479 36.56 28.97 57.89
CA SER A 479 37.04 27.77 58.65
C SER A 479 36.47 26.33 58.47
N ALA A 480 37.42 25.39 58.34
CA ALA A 480 37.40 24.03 58.95
C ALA A 480 38.37 24.03 60.18
N PRO A 481 38.60 22.95 60.99
CA PRO A 481 38.86 21.53 60.65
C PRO A 481 37.93 20.56 61.44
N SER A 482 38.11 19.24 61.63
CA SER A 482 39.16 18.21 61.40
C SER A 482 38.46 16.81 61.44
N SER A 483 39.03 15.62 61.19
CA SER A 483 40.31 15.08 60.68
C SER A 483 40.14 13.55 60.44
N GLY A 484 41.12 12.85 59.83
CA GLY A 484 41.13 11.37 59.73
C GLY A 484 41.90 10.83 58.52
N ALA A 485 42.70 9.76 58.69
CA ALA A 485 43.66 9.30 57.68
C ALA A 485 43.22 8.06 56.85
N CYS A 486 43.74 8.05 55.62
CA CYS A 486 44.19 6.93 54.78
C CYS A 486 44.80 5.69 55.53
N PRO A 487 45.14 4.56 54.86
CA PRO A 487 45.10 4.26 53.40
C PRO A 487 44.68 2.79 53.02
N THR A 488 44.89 2.41 51.74
CA THR A 488 45.18 1.03 51.19
C THR A 488 44.09 -0.06 51.26
N SER A 489 44.04 -1.07 50.37
CA SER A 489 44.61 -1.29 49.02
C SER A 489 43.99 -2.54 48.34
N SER A 490 44.47 -2.87 47.13
CA SER A 490 44.47 -4.20 46.47
C SER A 490 43.24 -4.70 45.69
N THR A 491 43.34 -4.53 44.36
CA THR A 491 43.36 -5.57 43.30
C THR A 491 42.45 -6.81 43.29
N ALA A 492 41.99 -7.09 42.06
CA ALA A 492 41.85 -8.40 41.40
C ALA A 492 40.53 -9.21 41.54
N SER A 493 39.85 -9.33 40.38
CA SER A 493 39.03 -10.50 40.00
C SER A 493 39.97 -11.64 39.54
N PRO A 494 39.57 -12.93 39.53
CA PRO A 494 38.88 -13.45 38.34
C PRO A 494 37.87 -14.62 38.54
N ALA A 495 36.92 -14.70 37.58
CA ALA A 495 36.40 -15.89 36.89
C ALA A 495 35.70 -17.09 37.59
N SER A 496 34.68 -17.61 36.88
CA SER A 496 34.01 -18.93 37.02
C SER A 496 33.20 -19.19 38.32
N THR A 497 32.16 -20.05 38.35
CA THR A 497 31.70 -21.06 37.36
C THR A 497 30.16 -21.21 37.38
N ARG A 498 29.58 -21.68 36.26
CA ARG A 498 28.25 -22.36 36.19
C ARG A 498 28.44 -23.87 36.47
N PRO A 499 27.40 -24.71 36.60
CA PRO A 499 25.99 -24.43 36.90
C PRO A 499 25.46 -25.27 38.10
N ALA A 500 24.19 -25.09 38.43
CA ALA A 500 23.28 -26.14 38.90
C ALA A 500 21.89 -25.86 38.29
#